data_AF-A0A167G2V6-F1
#
_entry.id   AF-A0A167G2V6-F1
#
_cell.length_a   1.000
_cell.length_b   1.000
_cell.length_c   1.000
_cell.angle_alpha   90.00
_cell.angle_beta   90.00
_cell.angle_gamma   90.00
#
_symmetry.space_group_name_H-M   'P 1'
#
loop_
_entity.id
_entity.type
_entity.pdbx_description
1 polymer ?
#
loop_
_entity_poly.entity_id
_entity_poly.type
_entity_poly.pdbx_seq_one_letter_code
_entity_poly.pdbx_strand_id
1 'polypeptide(L)'
;MAHHHALELIQSSNRSLRHNRALRHTRVVEFKTNLQKSIRRLRKSKKLTQKQLGHIVGVDQATISNFECGKTVMTVDLAFELTLVFGGDFSIDNNLLGVENSDDKCTTHG
;
A
#
# COMPACT_ATOMS: atom_id res chain seq x y z
N MET A 1 -32.78 -20.04 3.71
CA MET A 1 -32.98 -19.22 2.48
C MET A 1 -32.08 -17.98 2.44
N ALA A 2 -31.98 -17.16 3.51
CA ALA A 2 -31.13 -15.95 3.52
C ALA A 2 -29.62 -16.19 3.26
N HIS A 3 -29.05 -17.28 3.79
CA HIS A 3 -27.63 -17.62 3.61
C HIS A 3 -27.25 -17.96 2.15
N HIS A 4 -28.17 -18.61 1.40
CA HIS A 4 -27.90 -18.99 0.01
C HIS A 4 -27.89 -17.77 -0.92
N HIS A 5 -28.81 -16.82 -0.69
CA HIS A 5 -28.88 -15.56 -1.41
C HIS A 5 -27.64 -14.67 -1.18
N ALA A 6 -27.11 -14.64 0.06
CA ALA A 6 -25.86 -13.93 0.36
C ALA A 6 -24.66 -14.50 -0.42
N LEU A 7 -24.58 -15.83 -0.55
CA LEU A 7 -23.51 -16.49 -1.32
C LEU A 7 -23.63 -16.20 -2.82
N GLU A 8 -24.83 -16.18 -3.40
CA GLU A 8 -25.03 -15.81 -4.81
C GLU A 8 -24.65 -14.36 -5.11
N LEU A 9 -24.93 -13.43 -4.18
CA LEU A 9 -24.49 -12.03 -4.30
C LEU A 9 -22.96 -11.89 -4.22
N ILE A 10 -22.31 -12.64 -3.34
CA ILE A 10 -20.84 -12.68 -3.25
C ILE A 10 -20.24 -13.30 -4.53
N GLN A 11 -20.83 -14.37 -5.04
CA GLN A 11 -20.36 -15.06 -6.25
C GLN A 11 -20.55 -14.23 -7.52
N SER A 12 -21.69 -13.53 -7.67
CA SER A 12 -21.95 -12.63 -8.80
C SER A 12 -21.03 -11.41 -8.80
N SER A 13 -20.77 -10.81 -7.64
CA SER A 13 -19.80 -9.71 -7.47
C SER A 13 -18.37 -10.15 -7.83
N ASN A 14 -17.96 -11.35 -7.41
CA ASN A 14 -16.67 -11.94 -7.80
C ASN A 14 -16.58 -12.28 -9.30
N ARG A 15 -17.69 -12.68 -9.93
CA ARG A 15 -17.76 -12.94 -11.38
C ARG A 15 -17.52 -11.66 -12.20
N SER A 16 -17.98 -10.51 -11.70
CA SER A 16 -17.75 -9.19 -12.33
C SER A 16 -16.28 -8.76 -12.29
N LEU A 17 -15.60 -8.91 -11.14
CA LEU A 17 -14.18 -8.57 -11.00
C LEU A 17 -13.27 -9.42 -11.92
N ARG A 18 -13.59 -10.72 -12.08
CA ARG A 18 -12.81 -11.64 -12.94
C ARG A 18 -12.80 -11.24 -14.42
N HIS A 19 -13.87 -10.62 -14.91
CA HIS A 19 -13.99 -10.24 -16.33
C HIS A 19 -13.79 -8.74 -16.57
N ASN A 20 -13.84 -7.90 -15.53
CA ASN A 20 -13.63 -6.46 -15.65
C ASN A 20 -12.14 -6.08 -15.51
N ARG A 21 -11.40 -6.12 -16.63
CA ARG A 21 -9.97 -5.76 -16.67
C ARG A 21 -9.69 -4.33 -16.19
N ALA A 22 -10.55 -3.38 -16.55
CA ALA A 22 -10.41 -1.97 -16.18
C ALA A 22 -10.53 -1.79 -14.66
N LEU A 23 -11.55 -2.38 -14.04
CA LEU A 23 -11.74 -2.32 -12.59
C LEU A 23 -10.59 -2.97 -11.82
N ARG A 24 -10.09 -4.13 -12.29
CA ARG A 24 -8.90 -4.77 -11.67
C ARG A 24 -7.67 -3.88 -11.77
N HIS A 25 -7.45 -3.27 -12.92
CA HIS A 25 -6.35 -2.34 -13.11
C HIS A 25 -6.45 -1.16 -12.14
N THR A 26 -7.63 -0.54 -12.03
CA THR A 26 -7.89 0.55 -11.07
C THR A 26 -7.57 0.11 -9.64
N ARG A 27 -8.05 -1.06 -9.20
CA ARG A 27 -7.76 -1.56 -7.85
C ARG A 27 -6.28 -1.83 -7.59
N VAL A 28 -5.54 -2.30 -8.60
CA VAL A 28 -4.08 -2.48 -8.49
C VAL A 28 -3.38 -1.13 -8.36
N VAL A 29 -3.82 -0.11 -9.10
CA VAL A 29 -3.27 1.26 -9.00
C VAL A 29 -3.55 1.86 -7.62
N GLU A 30 -4.78 1.71 -7.12
CA GLU A 30 -5.18 2.15 -5.78
C GLU A 30 -4.36 1.45 -4.69
N PHE A 31 -4.23 0.13 -4.77
CA PHE A 31 -3.41 -0.65 -3.85
C PHE A 31 -1.96 -0.16 -3.82
N LYS A 32 -1.33 0.04 -4.99
CA LYS A 32 0.04 0.58 -5.08
C LYS A 32 0.16 1.93 -4.39
N THR A 33 -0.80 2.82 -4.61
CA THR A 33 -0.80 4.17 -4.00
C THR A 33 -0.92 4.09 -2.47
N ASN A 34 -1.78 3.20 -1.96
CA ASN A 34 -1.98 3.02 -0.52
C ASN A 34 -0.77 2.37 0.16
N LEU A 35 -0.10 1.43 -0.53
CA LEU A 35 1.15 0.85 -0.06
C LEU A 35 2.23 1.93 0.14
N GLN A 36 2.41 2.83 -0.83
CA GLN A 36 3.37 3.93 -0.76
C GLN A 36 3.12 4.84 0.46
N LYS A 37 1.86 5.23 0.67
CA LYS A 37 1.44 6.04 1.83
C LYS A 37 1.67 5.32 3.15
N SER A 38 1.36 4.01 3.19
CA SER A 38 1.50 3.19 4.40
C SER A 38 2.95 3.03 4.82
N ILE A 39 3.87 2.82 3.87
CA ILE A 39 5.31 2.76 4.14
C ILE A 39 5.77 4.05 4.82
N ARG A 40 5.42 5.21 4.24
CA ARG A 40 5.79 6.53 4.80
C ARG A 40 5.22 6.72 6.21
N ARG A 41 3.96 6.36 6.42
CA ARG A 41 3.28 6.48 7.72
C ARG A 41 3.93 5.59 8.78
N LEU A 42 4.15 4.30 8.47
CA LEU A 42 4.75 3.33 9.39
C LEU A 42 6.20 3.67 9.72
N ARG A 43 6.97 4.09 8.72
CA ARG A 43 8.34 4.59 8.95
C ARG A 43 8.36 5.74 9.95
N LYS A 44 7.49 6.75 9.74
CA LYS A 44 7.38 7.91 10.62
C LYS A 44 6.87 7.55 12.02
N SER A 45 5.89 6.64 12.15
CA SER A 45 5.38 6.21 13.46
C SER A 45 6.45 5.50 14.29
N LYS A 46 7.39 4.81 13.63
CA LYS A 46 8.59 4.22 14.24
C LYS A 46 9.77 5.19 14.39
N LYS A 47 9.58 6.48 14.07
CA LYS A 47 10.62 7.53 14.11
C LYS A 47 11.87 7.21 13.27
N LEU A 48 11.71 6.50 12.17
CA LEU A 48 12.81 6.13 11.28
C LEU A 48 12.99 7.19 10.18
N THR A 49 14.23 7.51 9.85
CA THR A 49 14.59 8.20 8.60
C THR A 49 14.51 7.24 7.41
N GLN A 50 14.41 7.75 6.18
CA GLN A 50 14.44 6.90 4.98
C GLN A 50 15.76 6.11 4.88
N LYS A 51 16.88 6.69 5.33
CA LYS A 51 18.19 6.03 5.39
C LYS A 51 18.20 4.86 6.38
N GLN A 52 17.63 5.05 7.57
CA GLN A 52 17.55 3.98 8.57
C GLN A 52 16.64 2.85 8.10
N LEU A 53 15.49 3.16 7.49
CA LEU A 53 14.63 2.14 6.92
C LEU A 53 15.36 1.38 5.80
N GLY A 54 16.00 2.09 4.87
CA GLY A 54 16.78 1.47 3.80
C GLY A 54 17.81 0.48 4.34
N HIS A 55 18.58 0.88 5.36
CA HIS A 55 19.53 0.00 6.02
C HIS A 55 18.88 -1.26 6.63
N ILE A 56 17.70 -1.14 7.22
CA ILE A 56 16.97 -2.29 7.80
C ILE A 56 16.56 -3.29 6.70
N VAL A 57 16.06 -2.80 5.57
CA VAL A 57 15.55 -3.66 4.47
C VAL A 57 16.56 -3.87 3.33
N GLY A 58 17.83 -3.52 3.55
CA GLY A 58 18.91 -3.81 2.60
C GLY A 58 18.93 -2.98 1.31
N VAL A 59 18.38 -1.75 1.31
CA VAL A 59 18.39 -0.84 0.16
C VAL A 59 18.92 0.55 0.52
N ASP A 60 19.26 1.36 -0.48
CA ASP A 60 19.68 2.74 -0.23
C ASP A 60 18.50 3.68 0.13
N GLN A 61 18.84 4.86 0.66
CA GLN A 61 17.84 5.86 1.03
C GLN A 61 17.03 6.37 -0.17
N ALA A 62 17.66 6.49 -1.34
CA ALA A 62 17.02 6.97 -2.56
C ALA A 62 15.93 5.99 -3.04
N THR A 63 16.16 4.70 -2.86
CA THR A 63 15.23 3.62 -3.16
C THR A 63 13.98 3.73 -2.29
N ILE A 64 14.14 3.96 -0.98
CA ILE A 64 13.00 4.25 -0.07
C ILE A 64 12.26 5.52 -0.50
N SER A 65 12.98 6.59 -0.84
CA SER A 65 12.38 7.85 -1.32
C SER A 65 11.56 7.64 -2.60
N ASN A 66 12.12 6.91 -3.57
CA ASN A 66 11.45 6.60 -4.83
C ASN A 66 10.16 5.80 -4.61
N PHE A 67 10.15 4.87 -3.66
CA PHE A 67 8.93 4.15 -3.31
C PHE A 67 7.90 5.05 -2.63
N GLU A 68 8.28 5.83 -1.61
CA GLU A 68 7.33 6.72 -0.92
C GLU A 68 6.75 7.81 -1.85
N CYS A 69 7.45 8.14 -2.94
CA CYS A 69 7.00 9.07 -3.98
C CYS A 69 6.35 8.40 -5.20
N GLY A 70 6.28 7.07 -5.25
CA GLY A 70 5.70 6.32 -6.36
C GLY A 70 6.48 6.41 -7.68
N LYS A 71 7.77 6.74 -7.64
CA LYS A 71 8.64 6.84 -8.81
C LYS A 71 9.08 5.47 -9.33
N THR A 72 9.12 4.46 -8.46
CA THR A 72 9.55 3.10 -8.82
C THR A 72 8.57 2.05 -8.29
N VAL A 73 8.50 0.91 -8.99
CA VAL A 73 7.75 -0.27 -8.53
C VAL A 73 8.65 -1.07 -7.60
N MET A 74 8.10 -1.43 -6.44
CA MET A 74 8.77 -2.29 -5.45
C MET A 74 8.70 -3.76 -5.87
N THR A 75 9.74 -4.54 -5.56
CA THR A 75 9.72 -5.99 -5.70
C THR A 75 8.82 -6.63 -4.63
N VAL A 76 8.32 -7.83 -4.89
CA VAL A 76 7.50 -8.56 -3.90
C VAL A 76 8.31 -8.87 -2.64
N ASP A 77 9.58 -9.23 -2.79
CA ASP A 77 10.49 -9.53 -1.67
C ASP A 77 10.61 -8.34 -0.71
N LEU A 78 10.85 -7.15 -1.26
CA LEU A 78 10.99 -5.95 -0.44
C LEU A 78 9.66 -5.54 0.21
N ALA A 79 8.54 -5.74 -0.48
CA ALA A 79 7.23 -5.53 0.12
C ALA A 79 7.01 -6.47 1.31
N PHE A 80 7.42 -7.73 1.20
CA PHE A 80 7.32 -8.69 2.28
C PHE A 80 8.26 -8.37 3.46
N GLU A 81 9.51 -7.98 3.19
CA GLU A 81 10.45 -7.50 4.22
C GLU A 81 9.85 -6.37 5.06
N LEU A 82 9.21 -5.39 4.42
CA LEU A 82 8.60 -4.30 5.16
C LEU A 82 7.42 -4.75 6.02
N THR A 83 6.63 -5.76 5.59
CA THR A 83 5.59 -6.35 6.45
C THR A 83 6.17 -7.02 7.70
N LEU A 84 7.35 -7.67 7.56
CA LEU A 84 8.05 -8.29 8.69
C LEU A 84 8.60 -7.22 9.65
N VAL A 85 9.20 -6.16 9.12
CA VAL A 85 9.77 -5.05 9.91
C VAL A 85 8.69 -4.30 10.69
N PHE A 86 7.51 -4.08 10.10
CA PHE A 86 6.44 -3.32 10.75
C PHE A 86 5.46 -4.16 11.55
N GLY A 87 5.49 -5.50 11.40
CA GLY A 87 4.64 -6.43 12.16
C GLY A 87 3.15 -6.32 11.81
N GLY A 88 2.84 -5.95 10.57
CA GLY A 88 1.47 -5.77 10.09
C GLY A 88 1.39 -5.89 8.57
N ASP A 89 0.20 -6.25 8.08
CA ASP A 89 -0.07 -6.15 6.65
C ASP A 89 -0.21 -4.67 6.26
N PHE A 90 0.17 -4.34 5.03
CA PHE A 90 -0.14 -3.04 4.45
C PHE A 90 -1.60 -2.95 4.03
N SER A 91 -2.50 -3.66 4.74
CA SER A 91 -3.90 -3.72 4.39
C SER A 91 -4.37 -2.31 4.14
N ILE A 92 -4.92 -2.14 2.93
CA ILE A 92 -5.43 -0.89 2.39
C ILE A 92 -6.04 -0.12 3.54
N ASP A 93 -5.53 1.08 3.82
CA ASP A 93 -6.11 1.95 4.83
C ASP A 93 -7.64 1.86 4.66
N ASN A 94 -8.35 1.51 5.73
CA ASN A 94 -9.81 1.43 5.79
C ASN A 94 -10.49 2.79 5.53
N ASN A 95 -9.81 3.72 4.88
CA ASN A 95 -10.27 5.04 4.47
C ASN A 95 -11.27 5.00 3.29
N LEU A 96 -11.93 3.86 3.06
CA LEU A 96 -13.29 3.86 2.52
C LEU A 96 -14.30 4.48 3.51
N LEU A 97 -13.88 4.75 4.76
CA LEU A 97 -14.58 5.61 5.72
C LEU A 97 -13.66 6.79 6.06
N GLY A 98 -13.85 7.90 5.35
CA GLY A 98 -12.94 9.04 5.31
C GLY A 98 -12.53 9.61 6.68
N VAL A 99 -11.22 9.71 6.89
CA VAL A 99 -10.57 10.75 7.68
C VAL A 99 -9.28 11.12 6.96
N GLU A 100 -9.32 12.24 6.25
CA GLU A 100 -8.11 12.88 5.74
C GLU A 100 -7.45 13.67 6.88
N ASN A 101 -6.12 13.56 7.00
CA ASN A 101 -5.32 14.60 7.61
C ASN A 101 -4.11 14.86 6.71
N SER A 102 -3.83 16.15 6.61
CA SER A 102 -3.26 16.89 5.51
C SER A 102 -1.75 16.77 5.34
N ASP A 103 -1.36 17.04 4.09
CA ASP A 103 -0.14 17.68 3.62
C ASP A 103 1.19 17.33 4.28
N ASP A 104 2.01 16.61 3.51
CA ASP A 104 3.45 16.66 3.74
C ASP A 104 4.20 16.50 2.41
N LYS A 105 4.46 17.65 1.75
CA LYS A 105 5.26 17.73 0.52
C LYS A 105 6.62 17.10 0.79
N CYS A 106 7.03 16.19 -0.09
CA CYS A 106 8.38 15.63 -0.06
C CYS A 106 9.38 16.76 -0.35
N THR A 107 10.04 17.29 0.69
CA THR A 107 11.15 18.22 0.52
C THR A 107 12.36 17.47 -0.02
N THR A 108 12.68 17.72 -1.28
CA THR A 108 14.00 17.40 -1.85
C THR A 108 15.01 18.34 -1.20
N HIS A 109 15.88 17.82 -0.34
CA HIS A 109 17.12 18.51 0.00
C HIS A 109 18.21 17.94 -0.92
N GLY A 110 18.52 18.73 -1.94
CA GLY A 110 19.66 18.62 -2.83
C GLY A 110 20.01 20.04 -3.24
#